data_AF-A0A9X9ILE9-F1
#
_entry.id   AF-A0A9X9ILE9-F1
#
_cell.length_a   1.000
_cell.length_b   1.000
_cell.length_c   1.000
_cell.angle_alpha   90.00
_cell.angle_beta   90.00
_cell.angle_gamma   90.00
#
_symmetry.space_group_name_H-M   'P 1'
#
loop_
_entity.id
_entity.type
_entity.pdbx_description
1 polymer ?
#
loop_
_entity_poly.entity_id
_entity_poly.type
_entity_poly.pdbx_seq_one_letter_code
_entity_poly.pdbx_strand_id
1 'polypeptide(L)'
;MTTTNRLCYTVSKRYIQAGTTFEINVKILLADDCKNNICDWSITADIYEQRKNGRFVWCAGGCCHEEILKRFPQFKMFVDLHLSNHYGAPMYPVENGFYHITNSSKETAINYLRITETEYNLLYQAEDKQYFKYLLYTLGIVERWKRESNEA
;
A
#
# COMPACT_ATOMS: atom_id res chain seq x y z
N MET A 1 -22.25 -20.69 -2.04
CA MET A 1 -20.97 -20.07 -1.63
C MET A 1 -20.75 -18.88 -2.55
N THR A 2 -20.85 -17.67 -2.04
CA THR A 2 -20.62 -16.45 -2.83
C THR A 2 -19.13 -16.41 -3.13
N THR A 3 -18.77 -16.67 -4.38
CA THR A 3 -17.42 -16.46 -4.90
C THR A 3 -17.05 -15.00 -4.69
N THR A 4 -16.24 -14.71 -3.69
CA THR A 4 -15.60 -13.41 -3.55
C THR A 4 -14.61 -13.27 -4.70
N ASN A 5 -14.74 -12.19 -5.47
CA ASN A 5 -13.81 -11.85 -6.55
C ASN A 5 -12.43 -11.56 -5.93
N ARG A 6 -11.64 -12.62 -5.74
CA ARG A 6 -10.31 -12.57 -5.14
C ARG A 6 -9.27 -12.63 -6.24
N LEU A 7 -8.46 -11.59 -6.37
CA LEU A 7 -7.24 -11.63 -7.16
C LEU A 7 -6.06 -11.92 -6.23
N CYS A 8 -5.20 -12.85 -6.63
CA CYS A 8 -4.06 -13.25 -5.83
C CYS A 8 -2.87 -13.57 -6.73
N TYR A 9 -1.74 -12.94 -6.43
CA TYR A 9 -0.47 -13.19 -7.08
C TYR A 9 0.60 -13.48 -6.02
N THR A 10 1.41 -14.52 -6.24
CA THR A 10 2.50 -14.89 -5.33
C THR A 10 3.78 -15.13 -6.10
N VAL A 11 4.90 -14.63 -5.59
CA VAL A 11 6.22 -14.86 -6.19
C VAL A 11 7.28 -15.02 -5.10
N SER A 12 8.26 -15.86 -5.38
CA SER A 12 9.36 -16.16 -4.47
C SER A 12 10.70 -15.80 -5.11
N LYS A 13 11.65 -15.32 -4.32
CA LYS A 13 13.03 -15.07 -4.76
C LYS A 13 14.02 -15.39 -3.67
N ARG A 14 15.09 -16.11 -4.02
CA ARG A 14 16.24 -16.32 -3.16
C ARG A 14 17.28 -15.24 -3.36
N TYR A 15 17.95 -14.86 -2.29
CA TYR A 15 19.02 -13.86 -2.32
C TYR A 15 20.03 -14.09 -1.20
N ILE A 16 21.21 -13.49 -1.34
CA ILE A 16 22.25 -13.50 -0.31
C ILE A 16 22.36 -12.09 0.27
N GLN A 17 22.44 -11.98 1.59
CA GLN A 17 22.70 -10.73 2.30
C GLN A 17 23.66 -11.00 3.45
N ALA A 18 24.77 -10.25 3.48
CA ALA A 18 25.82 -10.42 4.48
C ALA A 18 26.33 -11.87 4.63
N GLY A 19 26.42 -12.62 3.52
CA GLY A 19 26.87 -14.01 3.51
C GLY A 19 25.80 -15.05 3.88
N THR A 20 24.59 -14.62 4.25
CA THR A 20 23.47 -15.52 4.57
C THR A 20 22.48 -15.58 3.42
N THR A 21 22.02 -16.78 3.08
CA THR A 21 20.98 -17.00 2.07
C THR A 21 19.59 -16.81 2.68
N PHE A 22 18.72 -16.10 1.98
CA PHE A 22 17.33 -15.88 2.33
C PHE A 22 16.40 -16.25 1.18
N GLU A 23 15.14 -16.49 1.50
CA GLU A 23 14.03 -16.63 0.57
C GLU A 23 12.92 -15.66 0.99
N ILE A 24 12.50 -14.78 0.07
CA ILE A 24 11.35 -13.90 0.26
C ILE A 24 10.19 -14.41 -0.59
N ASN A 25 9.02 -14.54 0.04
CA ASN A 25 7.76 -14.93 -0.58
C ASN A 25 6.81 -13.74 -0.53
N VAL A 26 6.59 -13.07 -1.65
CA VAL A 26 5.69 -11.92 -1.77
C VAL A 26 4.30 -12.39 -2.17
N LYS A 27 3.26 -11.81 -1.55
CA LYS A 27 1.86 -12.06 -1.85
C LYS A 27 1.15 -10.73 -2.09
N ILE A 28 0.51 -10.60 -3.25
CA ILE A 28 -0.30 -9.45 -3.65
C ILE A 28 -1.75 -9.90 -3.75
N LEU A 29 -2.67 -9.10 -3.21
CA LEU A 29 -4.09 -9.41 -3.12
C LEU A 29 -4.94 -8.19 -3.46
N LEU A 30 -6.07 -8.45 -4.13
CA LEU A 30 -7.24 -7.58 -4.10
C LEU A 30 -8.41 -8.45 -3.64
N ALA A 31 -8.87 -8.24 -2.41
CA ALA A 31 -9.87 -9.07 -1.77
C ALA A 31 -10.60 -8.36 -0.63
N ASP A 32 -11.82 -8.80 -0.32
CA ASP A 32 -12.58 -8.40 0.86
C ASP A 32 -12.32 -9.38 2.02
N ASP A 33 -11.09 -9.36 2.55
CA ASP A 33 -10.70 -10.22 3.68
C ASP A 33 -11.39 -9.79 4.99
N CYS A 34 -11.82 -8.52 5.08
CA CYS A 34 -12.54 -7.94 6.22
C CYS A 34 -14.06 -8.21 6.22
N LYS A 35 -14.61 -8.74 5.13
CA LYS A 35 -16.05 -9.01 4.92
C LYS A 35 -16.92 -7.75 5.08
N ASN A 36 -16.44 -6.61 4.62
CA ASN A 36 -17.14 -5.32 4.66
C ASN A 36 -17.75 -4.94 3.29
N ASN A 37 -17.73 -5.86 2.32
CA ASN A 37 -18.16 -5.68 0.92
C ASN A 37 -17.30 -4.72 0.10
N ILE A 38 -16.08 -4.43 0.54
CA ILE A 38 -15.10 -3.62 -0.17
C ILE A 38 -13.83 -4.46 -0.33
N CYS A 39 -13.31 -4.56 -1.56
CA CYS A 39 -12.02 -5.20 -1.78
C CYS A 39 -10.91 -4.19 -1.53
N ASP A 40 -9.88 -4.60 -0.80
CA ASP A 40 -8.71 -3.80 -0.53
C ASP A 40 -7.45 -4.44 -1.13
N TRP A 41 -6.55 -3.59 -1.58
CA TRP A 41 -5.21 -3.96 -2.02
C TRP A 41 -4.34 -4.32 -0.82
N SER A 42 -3.64 -5.44 -0.92
CA SER A 42 -2.65 -5.85 0.06
C SER A 42 -1.41 -6.40 -0.64
N ILE A 43 -0.24 -6.05 -0.12
CA ILE A 43 1.04 -6.64 -0.49
C ILE A 43 1.79 -6.94 0.80
N THR A 44 2.21 -8.20 0.94
CA THR A 44 2.95 -8.65 2.11
C THR A 44 4.07 -9.57 1.66
N ALA A 45 5.02 -9.83 2.57
CA ALA A 45 6.02 -10.85 2.38
C ALA A 45 6.22 -11.70 3.63
N ASP A 46 6.63 -12.95 3.40
CA ASP A 46 7.29 -13.79 4.39
C ASP A 46 8.75 -13.99 3.99
N ILE A 47 9.66 -13.85 4.95
CA ILE A 47 11.10 -13.94 4.74
C ILE A 47 11.65 -15.09 5.59
N TYR A 48 12.45 -15.94 4.94
CA TYR A 48 13.06 -17.11 5.54
C TYR A 48 14.58 -17.03 5.42
N GLU A 49 15.28 -17.37 6.49
CA GLU A 49 16.73 -17.47 6.53
C GLU A 49 17.17 -18.93 6.39
N GLN A 50 18.15 -19.21 5.54
CA GLN A 50 18.77 -20.53 5.45
C GLN A 50 19.76 -20.77 6.59
N ARG A 51 19.49 -21.77 7.42
CA ARG A 51 20.39 -22.21 8.49
C ARG A 51 21.52 -23.09 7.95
N LYS A 52 22.56 -23.31 8.76
CA LYS A 52 23.74 -24.15 8.41
C LYS A 52 23.39 -25.57 7.96
N ASN A 53 22.27 -26.13 8.43
CA ASN A 53 21.76 -27.44 8.02
C ASN A 53 20.95 -27.41 6.71
N GLY A 54 20.96 -26.29 5.97
CA GLY A 54 20.25 -26.10 4.71
C GLY A 54 18.76 -25.76 4.84
N ARG A 55 18.18 -25.84 6.04
CA ARG A 55 16.74 -25.56 6.28
C ARG A 55 16.47 -24.05 6.25
N PHE A 56 15.39 -23.67 5.60
CA PHE A 56 14.83 -22.32 5.67
C PHE A 56 13.91 -22.19 6.90
N VAL A 57 14.16 -21.15 7.70
CA VAL A 57 13.39 -20.85 8.92
C VAL A 57 12.84 -19.44 8.81
N TRP A 58 11.53 -19.28 9.07
CA TRP A 58 10.87 -17.97 9.04
C TRP A 58 11.53 -17.02 10.03
N CYS A 59 11.82 -15.80 9.60
CA CYS A 59 12.48 -14.79 10.44
C CYS A 59 11.74 -13.44 10.47
N ALA A 60 10.95 -13.11 9.43
CA ALA A 60 10.16 -11.90 9.38
C ALA A 60 8.96 -12.06 8.44
N GLY A 61 7.92 -11.26 8.65
CA GLY A 61 6.80 -11.16 7.72
C GLY A 61 5.91 -9.94 8.00
N GLY A 62 4.96 -9.68 7.11
CA GLY A 62 4.07 -8.51 7.17
C GLY A 62 4.19 -7.65 5.91
N CYS A 63 4.00 -6.33 6.01
CA CYS A 63 4.07 -5.42 4.85
C CYS A 63 5.45 -5.45 4.19
N CYS A 64 6.53 -5.42 4.99
CA CYS A 64 7.92 -5.56 4.54
C CYS A 64 8.30 -4.71 3.30
N HIS A 65 7.69 -3.53 3.13
CA HIS A 65 7.74 -2.77 1.88
C HIS A 65 9.18 -2.49 1.40
N GLU A 66 10.08 -2.10 2.30
CA GLU A 66 11.48 -1.82 1.95
C GLU A 66 12.19 -3.05 1.37
N GLU A 67 12.02 -4.22 1.99
CA GLU A 67 12.65 -5.46 1.52
C GLU A 67 11.99 -5.95 0.23
N ILE A 68 10.66 -5.82 0.10
CA ILE A 68 9.95 -6.11 -1.14
C ILE A 68 10.52 -5.27 -2.28
N LEU A 69 10.61 -3.95 -2.11
CA LEU A 69 11.09 -3.04 -3.18
C LEU A 69 12.57 -3.23 -3.50
N LYS A 70 13.39 -3.62 -2.52
CA LYS A 70 14.80 -4.00 -2.76
C LYS A 70 14.93 -5.21 -3.68
N ARG A 71 14.00 -6.17 -3.62
CA ARG A 71 14.06 -7.43 -4.39
C ARG A 71 13.18 -7.45 -5.65
N PHE A 72 12.08 -6.71 -5.62
CA PHE A 72 11.05 -6.58 -6.62
C PHE A 72 10.66 -5.09 -6.79
N PRO A 73 11.55 -4.24 -7.33
CA PRO A 73 11.27 -2.82 -7.50
C PRO A 73 10.04 -2.54 -8.36
N GLN A 74 9.67 -3.47 -9.26
CA GLN A 74 8.47 -3.37 -10.08
C GLN A 74 7.16 -3.41 -9.28
N PHE A 75 7.19 -3.82 -8.01
CA PHE A 75 5.99 -3.86 -7.14
C PHE A 75 5.70 -2.54 -6.42
N LYS A 76 6.37 -1.44 -6.79
CA LYS A 76 6.11 -0.11 -6.23
C LYS A 76 4.64 0.29 -6.27
N MET A 77 3.95 0.03 -7.38
CA MET A 77 2.52 0.34 -7.51
C MET A 77 1.66 -0.37 -6.44
N PHE A 78 1.95 -1.63 -6.13
CA PHE A 78 1.19 -2.41 -5.14
C PHE A 78 1.53 -1.99 -3.70
N VAL A 79 2.78 -1.60 -3.45
CA VAL A 79 3.19 -1.00 -2.16
C VAL A 79 2.47 0.32 -1.94
N ASP A 80 2.34 1.16 -2.96
CA ASP A 80 1.65 2.45 -2.88
C ASP A 80 0.13 2.28 -2.67
N LEU A 81 -0.44 1.21 -3.25
CA LEU A 81 -1.84 0.86 -3.10
C LEU A 81 -2.13 0.08 -1.81
N HIS A 82 -1.14 -0.32 -1.01
CA HIS A 82 -1.37 -1.12 0.19
C HIS A 82 -2.39 -0.44 1.12
N LEU A 83 -3.42 -1.19 1.55
CA LEU A 83 -4.57 -0.70 2.35
C LEU A 83 -5.48 0.30 1.65
N SER A 84 -5.34 0.47 0.34
CA SER A 84 -6.30 1.22 -0.48
C SER A 84 -7.38 0.29 -1.00
N ASN A 85 -8.59 0.79 -1.15
CA ASN A 85 -9.69 0.01 -1.70
C ASN A 85 -9.53 -0.22 -3.22
N HIS A 86 -10.45 -0.95 -3.83
CA HIS A 86 -10.47 -1.24 -5.28
C HIS A 86 -10.70 -0.01 -6.18
N TYR A 87 -10.96 1.17 -5.61
CA TYR A 87 -10.91 2.45 -6.32
C TYR A 87 -9.57 3.17 -6.12
N GLY A 88 -8.60 2.51 -5.48
CA GLY A 88 -7.31 3.06 -5.07
C GLY A 88 -7.39 4.06 -3.94
N ALA A 89 -8.56 4.38 -3.36
CA ALA A 89 -8.62 5.36 -2.29
C ALA A 89 -8.01 4.80 -1.01
N PRO A 90 -7.13 5.54 -0.30
CA PRO A 90 -6.57 5.08 0.97
C PRO A 90 -7.67 4.96 2.03
N MET A 91 -7.42 4.13 3.05
CA MET A 91 -8.40 3.83 4.11
C MET A 91 -8.87 5.08 4.88
N TYR A 92 -10.14 5.44 4.77
CA TYR A 92 -10.75 6.67 5.32
C TYR A 92 -10.10 7.96 4.78
N PRO A 93 -10.19 8.22 3.46
CA PRO A 93 -9.39 9.25 2.80
C PRO A 93 -9.71 10.67 3.27
N VAL A 94 -10.94 10.92 3.74
CA VAL A 94 -11.33 12.24 4.28
C VAL A 94 -10.92 12.35 5.74
N GLU A 95 -11.25 11.38 6.58
CA GLU A 95 -11.01 11.43 8.02
C GLU A 95 -9.52 11.37 8.34
N ASN A 96 -8.82 10.35 7.83
CA ASN A 96 -7.39 10.17 8.05
C ASN A 96 -6.58 11.19 7.24
N GLY A 97 -7.02 11.51 6.02
CA GLY A 97 -6.38 12.53 5.20
C GLY A 97 -6.37 13.90 5.88
N PHE A 98 -7.53 14.35 6.35
CA PHE A 98 -7.66 15.62 7.07
C PHE A 98 -6.87 15.61 8.38
N TYR A 99 -6.88 14.48 9.11
CA TYR A 99 -6.06 14.32 10.32
C TYR A 99 -4.56 14.46 10.02
N HIS A 100 -4.04 13.79 8.99
CA HIS A 100 -2.61 13.85 8.66
C HIS A 100 -2.17 15.23 8.18
N ILE A 101 -3.01 15.90 7.38
CA ILE A 101 -2.75 17.26 6.90
C ILE A 101 -2.62 18.24 8.07
N THR A 102 -3.41 18.06 9.13
CA THR A 102 -3.49 18.97 10.27
C THR A 102 -2.56 18.61 11.44
N ASN A 103 -2.31 17.32 11.68
CA ASN A 103 -1.65 16.83 12.90
C ASN A 103 -0.36 16.02 12.65
N SER A 104 -0.03 15.69 11.41
CA SER A 104 1.18 14.91 11.08
C SER A 104 2.20 15.74 10.31
N SER A 105 3.36 15.15 10.02
CA SER A 105 4.33 15.80 9.13
C SER A 105 3.75 15.91 7.71
N LYS A 106 4.25 16.91 6.97
CA LYS A 106 3.96 17.07 5.53
C LYS A 106 4.21 15.79 4.75
N GLU A 107 5.33 15.12 5.03
CA GLU A 107 5.72 13.87 4.38
C GLU A 107 4.70 12.75 4.63
N THR A 108 4.21 12.58 5.87
CA THR A 108 3.20 11.58 6.18
C THR A 108 1.91 11.81 5.39
N ALA A 109 1.44 13.06 5.33
CA ALA A 109 0.22 13.39 4.57
C ALA A 109 0.41 13.18 3.06
N ILE A 110 1.55 13.61 2.51
CA ILE A 110 1.93 13.42 1.10
C ILE A 110 1.94 11.94 0.74
N ASN A 111 2.59 11.12 1.55
CA ASN A 111 2.72 9.68 1.31
C ASN A 111 1.37 8.96 1.44
N TYR A 112 0.61 9.28 2.50
CA TYR A 112 -0.69 8.64 2.75
C TYR A 112 -1.73 8.96 1.67
N LEU A 113 -1.81 10.22 1.22
CA LEU A 113 -2.74 10.64 0.16
C LEU A 113 -2.18 10.43 -1.26
N ARG A 114 -0.90 10.08 -1.41
CA ARG A 114 -0.20 9.99 -2.71
C ARG A 114 -0.36 11.25 -3.55
N ILE A 115 -0.07 12.39 -2.93
CA ILE A 115 -0.23 13.73 -3.51
C ILE A 115 1.12 14.44 -3.69
N THR A 116 1.15 15.46 -4.52
CA THR A 116 2.29 16.36 -4.65
C THR A 116 2.34 17.38 -3.51
N GLU A 117 3.49 18.04 -3.35
CA GLU A 117 3.62 19.14 -2.39
C GLU A 117 2.68 20.32 -2.71
N THR A 118 2.45 20.63 -3.99
CA THR A 118 1.50 21.67 -4.39
C THR A 118 0.08 21.32 -3.98
N GLU A 119 -0.35 20.07 -4.18
CA GLU A 119 -1.66 19.59 -3.74
C GLU A 119 -1.79 19.58 -2.22
N TYR A 120 -0.73 19.20 -1.50
CA TYR A 120 -0.69 19.30 -0.04
C TYR A 120 -0.93 20.73 0.42
N ASN A 121 -0.23 21.71 -0.16
CA ASN A 121 -0.36 23.11 0.25
C ASN A 121 -1.78 23.65 0.03
N LEU A 122 -2.48 23.20 -1.01
CA LEU A 122 -3.88 23.55 -1.27
C LEU A 122 -4.83 22.87 -0.28
N LEU A 123 -4.63 21.58 -0.02
CA LEU A 123 -5.42 20.81 0.95
C LEU A 123 -5.23 21.30 2.39
N TYR A 124 -4.04 21.81 2.73
CA TYR A 124 -3.74 22.38 4.04
C TYR A 124 -4.55 23.64 4.35
N GLN A 125 -5.04 24.34 3.32
CA GLN A 125 -5.94 25.50 3.50
C GLN A 125 -7.40 25.09 3.77
N ALA A 126 -7.72 23.80 3.78
CA ALA A 126 -9.09 23.35 4.02
C ALA A 126 -9.52 23.62 5.47
N GLU A 127 -10.50 24.49 5.66
CA GLU A 127 -11.04 24.83 6.99
C GLU A 127 -11.82 23.69 7.63
N ASP A 128 -12.43 22.83 6.82
CA ASP A 128 -13.22 21.69 7.27
C ASP A 128 -13.09 20.46 6.34
N LYS A 129 -13.62 19.33 6.81
CA LYS A 129 -13.60 18.05 6.08
C LYS A 129 -14.42 18.08 4.78
N GLN A 130 -15.46 18.91 4.71
CA GLN A 130 -16.32 19.00 3.53
C GLN A 130 -15.58 19.73 2.39
N TYR A 131 -14.90 20.83 2.71
CA TYR A 131 -14.06 21.54 1.77
C TYR A 131 -12.81 20.72 1.39
N PHE A 132 -12.19 20.02 2.36
CA PHE A 132 -11.12 19.07 2.09
C PHE A 132 -11.56 17.99 1.07
N LYS A 133 -12.73 17.39 1.30
CA LYS A 133 -13.32 16.42 0.37
C LYS A 133 -13.53 17.05 -1.01
N TYR A 134 -14.09 18.26 -1.08
CA TYR A 134 -14.27 18.97 -2.36
C TYR A 134 -12.93 19.17 -3.11
N LEU A 135 -11.86 19.53 -2.41
CA LEU A 135 -10.52 19.68 -2.99
C LEU A 135 -9.95 18.36 -3.50
N LEU A 136 -10.14 17.23 -2.80
CA LEU A 136 -9.71 15.92 -3.30
C LEU A 136 -10.29 15.59 -4.68
N TYR A 137 -11.57 15.94 -4.93
CA TYR A 137 -12.19 15.76 -6.24
C TYR A 137 -11.71 16.81 -7.25
N THR A 138 -11.69 18.08 -6.87
CA THR A 138 -11.39 19.20 -7.78
C THR A 138 -9.93 19.18 -8.28
N LEU A 139 -9.01 18.68 -7.45
CA LEU A 139 -7.59 18.51 -7.82
C LEU A 139 -7.32 17.22 -8.62
N GLY A 140 -8.35 16.40 -8.90
CA GLY A 140 -8.20 15.15 -9.65
C GLY A 140 -7.49 14.03 -8.88
N ILE A 141 -7.37 14.14 -7.55
CA ILE A 141 -6.68 13.16 -6.70
C ILE A 141 -7.47 11.84 -6.67
N VAL A 142 -8.80 11.92 -6.51
CA VAL A 142 -9.67 10.73 -6.51
C VAL A 142 -9.63 10.00 -7.85
N GLU A 143 -9.56 10.73 -8.96
CA GLU A 143 -9.42 10.15 -10.29
C GLU A 143 -8.06 9.44 -10.45
N ARG A 144 -6.99 10.07 -9.98
CA ARG A 144 -5.63 9.49 -9.99
C ARG A 144 -5.57 8.18 -9.23
N TRP A 145 -6.12 8.12 -8.02
CA TRP A 145 -6.20 6.88 -7.23
C TRP A 145 -6.90 5.75 -8.01
N LYS A 146 -8.01 6.06 -8.66
CA LYS A 146 -8.73 5.08 -9.47
C LYS A 146 -7.91 4.60 -10.66
N ARG A 147 -7.17 5.49 -11.31
CA ARG A 147 -6.27 5.13 -12.41
C ARG A 147 -5.15 4.21 -11.93
N GLU A 148 -4.47 4.56 -10.84
CA GLU A 148 -3.43 3.73 -10.20
C GLU A 148 -3.95 2.32 -9.89
N SER A 149 -5.15 2.22 -9.31
CA SER A 149 -5.78 0.93 -8.99
C SER A 149 -6.23 0.13 -10.22
N ASN A 150 -6.52 0.77 -11.35
CA ASN A 150 -6.89 0.05 -12.58
C ASN A 150 -5.66 -0.42 -13.36
N GLU A 151 -4.52 0.27 -13.21
CA GLU A 151 -3.24 -0.10 -13.83
C GLU A 151 -2.58 -1.28 -13.11
N ALA A 152 -2.82 -1.44 -11.81
CA ALA A 152 -2.33 -2.52 -10.96
C ALA A 152 -3.08 -3.85 -11.16
#